data_AF-A0AAD6SHW4-F1
#
_entry.id   AF-A0AAD6SHW4-F1
#
_cell.length_a   1.000
_cell.length_b   1.000
_cell.length_c   1.000
_cell.angle_alpha   90.00
_cell.angle_beta   90.00
_cell.angle_gamma   90.00
#
_symmetry.space_group_name_H-M   'P 1'
#
loop_
_entity.id
_entity.type
_entity.pdbx_description
1 polymer ?
#
loop_
_entity_poly.entity_id
_entity_poly.type
_entity_poly.pdbx_seq_one_letter_code
_entity_poly.pdbx_strand_id
1 'polypeptide(L)'
;MVLDSTSALPVMSFNSIAVKIEPQNLLLIPPIAIKRESQPTALPGPGVAKEPVNDFRTLLSAPDFARLQNFVYIDSKESLNEFSTFVDTLGIKKIHDWWRHKEMHEWIIPCLVKSQSPLSADVWDSTPSTTNTNEAQHAWTNTQTGIKLTLVEGLETGYQVDKTVADEIEASMRTGILSNPNNEIFHREARNSQCRSAQARKARESQAVSDESAELRLKIAAELEARRGSNARTKELNEQL
;
A
#
# COMPACT_ATOMS: atom_id res chain seq x y z
N MET A 1 -8.56 58.19 -35.15
CA MET A 1 -8.28 58.55 -33.76
C MET A 1 -7.56 57.37 -33.14
N VAL A 2 -6.25 57.53 -32.97
CA VAL A 2 -5.30 56.52 -32.48
C VAL A 2 -5.21 56.70 -30.97
N LEU A 3 -5.43 55.65 -30.18
CA LEU A 3 -5.03 55.61 -28.78
C LEU A 3 -4.33 54.28 -28.52
N ASP A 4 -3.02 54.37 -28.70
CA ASP A 4 -1.99 53.47 -28.22
C ASP A 4 -1.95 53.57 -26.68
N SER A 5 -1.91 52.46 -25.96
CA SER A 5 -1.73 52.46 -24.50
C SER A 5 -0.90 51.26 -24.08
N THR A 6 0.40 51.45 -24.29
CA THR A 6 1.49 50.59 -23.84
C THR A 6 1.75 50.86 -22.37
N SER A 7 1.21 50.03 -21.46
CA SER A 7 1.59 50.06 -20.04
C SER A 7 2.67 49.02 -19.78
N ALA A 8 3.93 49.48 -19.71
CA ALA A 8 5.07 48.69 -19.30
C ALA A 8 5.05 48.44 -17.79
N LEU A 9 5.12 47.17 -17.38
CA LEU A 9 5.29 46.76 -15.98
C LEU A 9 6.78 46.74 -15.60
N PRO A 10 7.15 47.14 -14.37
CA PRO A 10 8.53 47.15 -13.92
C PRO A 10 9.03 45.73 -13.58
N VAL A 11 10.15 45.35 -14.18
CA VAL A 11 10.91 44.13 -13.87
C VAL A 11 11.62 44.31 -12.54
N MET A 12 11.20 43.57 -11.52
CA MET A 12 11.92 43.50 -10.24
C MET A 12 13.12 42.56 -10.35
N SER A 13 14.31 43.15 -10.19
CA SER A 13 15.60 42.46 -10.09
C SER A 13 15.70 41.74 -8.74
N PHE A 14 15.86 40.42 -8.77
CA PHE A 14 16.21 39.62 -7.59
C PHE A 14 17.73 39.51 -7.47
N ASN A 15 18.30 40.18 -6.47
CA ASN A 15 19.68 39.98 -6.06
C ASN A 15 19.82 38.59 -5.41
N SER A 16 20.53 37.69 -6.08
CA SER A 16 20.86 36.35 -5.59
C SER A 16 22.00 36.44 -4.57
N ILE A 17 21.69 36.23 -3.30
CA ILE A 17 22.67 36.12 -2.21
C ILE A 17 23.25 34.70 -2.26
N ALA A 18 24.47 34.58 -2.78
CA ALA A 18 25.23 33.33 -2.73
C ALA A 18 25.73 33.09 -1.28
N VAL A 19 25.05 32.20 -0.55
CA VAL A 19 25.53 31.68 0.73
C VAL A 19 26.59 30.61 0.45
N LYS A 20 27.84 30.94 0.74
CA LYS A 20 29.00 30.04 0.65
C LYS A 20 28.98 29.09 1.85
N ILE A 21 28.52 27.87 1.64
CA ILE A 21 28.57 26.80 2.64
C ILE A 21 29.94 26.10 2.53
N GLU A 22 30.76 26.23 3.58
CA GLU A 22 32.01 25.48 3.74
C GLU A 22 31.72 24.00 4.05
N PRO A 23 32.38 23.04 3.37
CA PRO A 23 32.26 21.63 3.70
C PRO A 23 33.15 21.31 4.91
N GLN A 24 32.53 21.02 6.06
CA GLN A 24 33.26 20.41 7.17
C GLN A 24 33.52 18.92 6.89
N ASN A 25 34.76 18.52 7.20
CA ASN A 25 35.34 17.20 7.08
C ASN A 25 34.42 16.07 7.55
N LEU A 26 33.95 15.26 6.60
CA LEU A 26 33.40 13.93 6.85
C LEU A 26 34.55 12.95 7.08
N LEU A 27 34.81 12.64 8.35
CA LEU A 27 35.65 11.51 8.74
C LEU A 27 34.99 10.20 8.30
N LEU A 28 35.71 9.45 7.48
CA LEU A 28 35.40 8.09 7.03
C LEU A 28 35.25 7.15 8.24
N ILE A 29 34.04 6.63 8.47
CA ILE A 29 33.79 5.50 9.36
C ILE A 29 33.65 4.24 8.49
N PRO A 30 34.41 3.16 8.74
CA PRO A 30 34.29 1.93 7.96
C PRO A 30 32.98 1.16 8.26
N PRO A 31 32.44 0.40 7.29
CA PRO A 31 31.18 -0.31 7.45
C PRO A 31 31.34 -1.53 8.37
N ILE A 32 30.62 -1.52 9.50
CA ILE A 32 30.49 -2.68 10.38
C ILE A 32 29.45 -3.62 9.77
N ALA A 33 29.89 -4.83 9.40
CA ALA A 33 29.04 -5.92 8.96
C ALA A 33 28.15 -6.42 10.12
N ILE A 34 26.86 -6.09 10.10
CA ILE A 34 25.87 -6.62 11.04
C ILE A 34 25.30 -7.91 10.45
N LYS A 35 25.72 -9.06 10.99
CA LYS A 35 25.00 -10.33 10.84
C LYS A 35 23.60 -10.16 11.45
N ARG A 36 22.55 -10.24 10.63
CA ARG A 36 21.16 -10.33 11.09
C ARG A 36 20.90 -11.75 11.58
N GLU A 37 21.01 -11.95 12.88
CA GLU A 37 20.48 -13.13 13.57
C GLU A 37 19.02 -12.88 13.97
N SER A 38 18.24 -13.95 13.94
CA SER A 38 16.78 -14.09 14.00
C SER A 38 16.01 -13.16 14.95
N GLN A 39 14.93 -12.56 14.45
CA GLN A 39 13.87 -11.95 15.26
C GLN A 39 13.01 -13.01 15.97
N PRO A 40 12.56 -12.75 17.23
CA PRO A 40 11.52 -13.52 17.87
C PRO A 40 10.11 -13.05 17.44
N THR A 41 9.22 -14.03 17.40
CA THR A 41 7.85 -14.06 16.89
C THR A 41 6.94 -12.99 17.52
N ALA A 42 6.41 -12.08 16.69
CA ALA A 42 5.34 -11.15 17.07
C ALA A 42 3.95 -11.80 16.90
N LEU A 43 3.07 -11.55 17.86
CA LEU A 43 1.66 -11.97 17.89
C LEU A 43 0.87 -11.37 16.70
N PRO A 44 -0.19 -12.05 16.21
CA PRO A 44 -0.87 -11.66 14.98
C PRO A 44 -1.76 -10.43 15.20
N GLY A 45 -1.41 -9.34 14.53
CA GLY A 45 -2.29 -8.19 14.32
C GLY A 45 -3.47 -8.53 13.40
N PRO A 46 -4.43 -7.60 13.23
CA PRO A 46 -5.63 -7.81 12.41
C PRO A 46 -5.20 -8.21 11.00
N GLY A 47 -5.69 -9.37 10.55
CA GLY A 47 -5.23 -10.05 9.35
C GLY A 47 -5.29 -9.16 8.13
N VAL A 48 -4.13 -8.62 7.74
CA VAL A 48 -3.87 -8.28 6.35
C VAL A 48 -4.12 -9.56 5.57
N ALA A 49 -5.09 -9.55 4.66
CA ALA A 49 -5.33 -10.69 3.78
C ALA A 49 -3.99 -11.10 3.17
N LYS A 50 -3.47 -12.26 3.59
CA LYS A 50 -2.23 -12.79 3.04
C LYS A 50 -2.51 -13.05 1.58
N GLU A 51 -1.91 -12.29 0.69
CA GLU A 51 -1.99 -12.60 -0.73
C GLU A 51 -1.54 -14.06 -0.90
N PRO A 52 -2.38 -14.93 -1.50
CA PRO A 52 -2.10 -16.36 -1.59
C PRO A 52 -0.75 -16.67 -2.25
N VAL A 53 -0.24 -15.72 -3.03
CA VAL A 53 1.07 -15.78 -3.71
C VAL A 53 2.23 -15.79 -2.70
N ASN A 54 2.14 -15.10 -1.56
CA ASN A 54 3.23 -15.05 -0.58
C ASN A 54 3.51 -16.41 0.09
N ASP A 55 2.51 -17.30 0.13
CA ASP A 55 2.67 -18.67 0.63
C ASP A 55 3.54 -19.54 -0.30
N PHE A 56 3.81 -19.10 -1.54
CA PHE A 56 4.66 -19.82 -2.48
C PHE A 56 6.15 -19.53 -2.30
N ARG A 57 6.51 -18.52 -1.50
CA ARG A 57 7.91 -18.11 -1.31
C ARG A 57 8.80 -19.22 -0.77
N THR A 58 8.24 -20.16 0.01
CA THR A 58 8.99 -21.30 0.56
C THR A 58 9.08 -22.48 -0.42
N LEU A 59 8.26 -22.47 -1.48
CA LEU A 59 8.16 -23.56 -2.45
C LEU A 59 8.98 -23.31 -3.72
N LEU A 60 9.39 -22.06 -3.95
CA LEU A 60 10.08 -21.62 -5.16
C LEU A 60 11.46 -21.07 -4.86
N SER A 61 12.32 -21.11 -5.88
CA SER A 61 13.54 -20.31 -5.89
C SER A 61 13.21 -18.82 -5.92
N ALA A 62 14.10 -17.96 -5.42
CA ALA A 62 13.91 -16.51 -5.48
C ALA A 62 13.61 -15.96 -6.90
N PRO A 63 14.31 -16.39 -7.98
CA PRO A 63 13.99 -15.91 -9.33
C PRO A 63 12.63 -16.40 -9.83
N ASP A 64 12.26 -17.65 -9.56
CA ASP A 64 10.95 -18.18 -9.98
C ASP A 64 9.80 -17.49 -9.25
N PHE A 65 10.00 -17.22 -7.95
CA PHE A 65 9.04 -16.46 -7.16
C PHE A 65 8.88 -15.02 -7.67
N ALA A 66 9.97 -14.35 -8.03
CA ALA A 66 9.92 -13.02 -8.62
C ALA A 66 9.19 -13.04 -9.97
N ARG A 67 9.45 -14.05 -10.81
CA ARG A 67 8.73 -14.24 -12.07
C ARG A 67 7.23 -14.46 -11.82
N LEU A 68 6.88 -15.25 -10.81
CA LEU A 68 5.49 -15.49 -10.41
C LEU A 68 4.81 -14.20 -9.91
N GLN A 69 5.50 -13.34 -9.16
CA GLN A 69 4.95 -12.05 -8.73
C GLN A 69 4.74 -11.06 -9.88
N ASN A 70 5.61 -11.11 -10.90
CA ASN A 70 5.60 -10.16 -12.01
C ASN A 70 4.59 -10.49 -13.12
N PHE A 71 3.77 -11.54 -13.00
CA PHE A 71 2.80 -11.92 -14.03
C PHE A 71 1.76 -10.84 -14.35
N VAL A 72 1.50 -9.94 -13.40
CA VAL A 72 0.60 -8.77 -13.55
C VAL A 72 1.09 -7.82 -14.66
N TYR A 73 2.40 -7.79 -14.91
CA TYR A 73 3.05 -6.93 -15.89
C TYR A 73 3.27 -7.59 -17.25
N ILE A 74 2.46 -8.60 -17.59
CA ILE A 74 2.54 -9.26 -18.89
C ILE A 74 1.86 -8.39 -19.97
N ASP A 75 2.64 -7.96 -20.96
CA ASP A 75 2.21 -7.00 -21.98
C ASP A 75 1.51 -7.63 -23.19
N SER A 76 1.59 -8.95 -23.36
CA SER A 76 1.05 -9.64 -24.54
C SER A 76 0.40 -10.98 -24.19
N LYS A 77 -0.46 -11.46 -25.09
CA LYS A 77 -1.11 -12.77 -24.94
C LYS A 77 -0.12 -13.91 -25.13
N GLU A 78 0.89 -13.71 -25.97
CA GLU A 78 1.97 -14.65 -26.22
C GLU A 78 2.80 -14.86 -24.94
N SER A 79 3.20 -13.78 -24.27
CA SER A 79 3.92 -13.85 -23.00
C SER A 79 3.07 -14.45 -21.87
N LEU A 80 1.75 -14.32 -21.93
CA LEU A 80 0.84 -15.01 -21.01
C LEU A 80 0.88 -16.53 -21.22
N ASN A 81 0.86 -17.00 -22.47
CA ASN A 81 0.98 -18.44 -22.77
C ASN A 81 2.35 -19.01 -22.36
N GLU A 82 3.42 -18.24 -22.58
CA GLU A 82 4.76 -18.58 -22.08
C GLU A 82 4.78 -18.68 -20.55
N PHE A 83 4.03 -17.82 -19.87
CA PHE A 83 3.88 -17.87 -18.41
C PHE A 83 3.10 -19.10 -17.96
N SER A 84 1.99 -19.46 -18.62
CA SER A 84 1.27 -20.72 -18.34
C SER A 84 2.20 -21.93 -18.49
N THR A 85 2.98 -21.97 -19.57
CA THR A 85 3.98 -23.03 -19.80
C THR A 85 5.04 -23.05 -18.70
N PHE A 86 5.52 -21.89 -18.26
CA PHE A 86 6.43 -21.78 -17.12
C PHE A 86 5.82 -22.37 -15.84
N VAL A 87 4.55 -22.06 -15.54
CA VAL A 87 3.87 -22.63 -14.36
C VAL A 87 3.80 -24.16 -14.44
N ASP A 88 3.53 -24.72 -15.62
CA ASP A 88 3.51 -26.17 -15.83
C ASP A 88 4.88 -26.80 -15.60
N THR A 89 5.96 -26.13 -16.02
CA THR A 89 7.33 -26.65 -15.84
C THR A 89 7.80 -26.69 -14.39
N LEU A 90 7.19 -25.89 -13.49
CA LEU A 90 7.55 -25.91 -12.07
C LEU A 90 7.17 -27.23 -11.38
N GLY A 91 6.17 -27.97 -11.89
CA GLY A 91 5.74 -29.26 -11.34
C GLY A 91 5.13 -29.19 -9.93
N ILE A 92 4.86 -28.00 -9.40
CA ILE A 92 4.31 -27.80 -8.05
C ILE A 92 2.79 -27.71 -8.14
N LYS A 93 2.10 -28.77 -7.68
CA LYS A 93 0.63 -28.88 -7.73
C LYS A 93 -0.09 -27.65 -7.19
N LYS A 94 0.36 -27.07 -6.07
CA LYS A 94 -0.29 -25.92 -5.43
C LYS A 94 -0.30 -24.68 -6.34
N ILE A 95 0.79 -24.45 -7.07
CA ILE A 95 0.93 -23.29 -7.99
C ILE A 95 0.16 -23.56 -9.27
N HIS A 96 0.23 -24.78 -9.79
CA HIS A 96 -0.54 -25.21 -10.95
C HIS A 96 -2.06 -25.08 -10.70
N ASP A 97 -2.57 -25.56 -9.57
CA ASP A 97 -3.99 -25.43 -9.21
C ASP A 97 -4.40 -23.95 -9.07
N TRP A 98 -3.53 -23.12 -8.48
CA TRP A 98 -3.74 -21.68 -8.37
C TRP A 98 -3.84 -21.01 -9.75
N TRP A 99 -2.95 -21.36 -10.67
CA TRP A 99 -2.94 -20.80 -12.02
C TRP A 99 -4.13 -21.29 -12.85
N ARG A 100 -4.42 -22.59 -12.79
CA ARG A 100 -5.59 -23.20 -13.44
C ARG A 100 -6.89 -22.55 -12.97
N HIS A 101 -7.02 -22.18 -11.70
CA HIS A 101 -8.17 -21.41 -11.23
C HIS A 101 -8.29 -20.05 -11.94
N LYS A 102 -7.18 -19.37 -12.26
CA LYS A 102 -7.21 -18.11 -13.02
C LYS A 102 -7.64 -18.35 -14.47
N GLU A 103 -7.17 -19.43 -15.08
CA GLU A 103 -7.55 -19.80 -16.46
C GLU A 103 -9.00 -20.26 -16.58
N MET A 104 -9.51 -21.04 -15.62
CA MET A 104 -10.90 -21.51 -15.62
C MET A 104 -11.92 -20.39 -15.47
N HIS A 105 -11.53 -19.26 -14.90
CA HIS A 105 -12.38 -18.11 -14.70
C HIS A 105 -11.92 -16.97 -15.60
N GLU A 106 -12.43 -16.97 -16.84
CA GLU A 106 -12.02 -16.08 -17.93
C GLU A 106 -12.01 -14.58 -17.56
N TRP A 107 -12.81 -14.17 -16.58
CA TRP A 107 -12.86 -12.79 -16.10
C TRP A 107 -11.69 -12.40 -15.20
N ILE A 108 -10.98 -13.35 -14.57
CA ILE A 108 -9.94 -13.03 -13.58
C ILE A 108 -8.69 -12.44 -14.26
N ILE A 109 -8.22 -13.05 -15.35
CA ILE A 109 -6.99 -12.62 -16.01
C ILE A 109 -7.11 -11.17 -16.57
N PRO A 110 -8.20 -10.80 -17.28
CA PRO A 110 -8.45 -9.41 -17.70
C PRO A 110 -8.52 -8.39 -16.56
N CYS A 111 -8.87 -8.83 -15.35
CA CYS A 111 -8.89 -7.97 -14.15
C CYS A 111 -7.50 -7.81 -13.50
N LEU A 112 -6.53 -8.66 -13.84
CA LEU A 112 -5.19 -8.63 -13.25
C LEU A 112 -4.14 -8.13 -14.25
N VAL A 113 -4.27 -8.47 -15.53
CA VAL A 113 -3.28 -8.20 -16.56
C VAL A 113 -3.82 -7.14 -17.53
N LYS A 114 -3.17 -5.97 -17.56
CA LYS A 114 -3.58 -4.81 -18.37
C LYS A 114 -3.78 -5.16 -19.85
N SER A 115 -2.88 -5.96 -20.43
CA SER A 115 -2.93 -6.35 -21.84
C SER A 115 -4.13 -7.21 -22.22
N GLN A 116 -4.74 -7.89 -21.25
CA GLN A 116 -5.92 -8.74 -21.45
C GLN A 116 -7.22 -8.02 -21.10
N SER A 117 -7.13 -6.82 -20.51
CA SER A 117 -8.31 -6.06 -20.14
C SER A 117 -9.02 -5.50 -21.37
N PRO A 118 -10.36 -5.55 -21.43
CA PRO A 118 -11.12 -4.83 -22.46
C PRO A 118 -11.14 -3.31 -22.21
N LEU A 119 -10.66 -2.83 -21.05
CA LEU A 119 -10.59 -1.41 -20.73
C LEU A 119 -9.52 -0.71 -21.57
N SER A 120 -9.78 0.55 -21.94
CA SER A 120 -8.74 1.38 -22.55
C SER A 120 -7.60 1.61 -21.55
N ALA A 121 -6.38 1.78 -22.06
CA ALA A 121 -5.20 2.00 -21.23
C ALA A 121 -5.37 3.20 -20.28
N ASP A 122 -5.98 4.29 -20.75
CA ASP A 122 -6.24 5.50 -19.96
C ASP A 122 -7.21 5.23 -18.79
N VAL A 123 -8.25 4.42 -19.01
CA VAL A 123 -9.22 4.04 -17.97
C VAL A 123 -8.57 3.10 -16.97
N TRP A 124 -7.75 2.17 -17.44
CA TRP A 124 -7.00 1.27 -16.57
C TRP A 124 -6.03 2.03 -15.66
N ASP A 125 -5.22 2.93 -16.23
CA ASP A 125 -4.20 3.69 -15.48
C ASP A 125 -4.80 4.74 -14.53
N SER A 126 -5.98 5.28 -14.86
CA SER A 126 -6.72 6.17 -13.96
C SER A 126 -7.50 5.44 -12.87
N THR A 127 -7.69 4.11 -13.00
CA THR A 127 -8.31 3.29 -11.96
C THR A 127 -7.29 3.04 -10.85
N PRO A 128 -7.49 3.55 -9.62
CA PRO A 128 -6.52 3.35 -8.56
C PRO A 128 -6.39 1.86 -8.23
N SER A 129 -5.15 1.36 -8.11
CA SER A 129 -4.85 -0.04 -7.75
C SER A 129 -5.34 -0.43 -6.34
N THR A 130 -5.70 0.56 -5.52
CA THR A 130 -6.30 0.38 -4.19
C THR A 130 -7.82 0.29 -4.22
N THR A 131 -8.44 0.55 -5.37
CA THR A 131 -9.88 0.44 -5.52
C THR A 131 -10.22 -1.02 -5.73
N ASN A 132 -10.34 -1.69 -4.60
CA ASN A 132 -11.08 -2.93 -4.49
C ASN A 132 -12.58 -2.65 -4.69
N THR A 133 -12.92 -2.07 -5.84
CA THR A 133 -14.29 -1.67 -6.16
C THR A 133 -15.18 -2.89 -6.16
N ASN A 134 -14.67 -4.05 -6.58
CA ASN A 134 -15.42 -5.29 -6.54
C ASN A 134 -15.73 -5.75 -5.11
N GLU A 135 -14.78 -5.84 -4.17
CA GLU A 135 -15.17 -6.27 -2.82
C GLU A 135 -15.93 -5.19 -2.06
N ALA A 136 -15.68 -3.90 -2.33
CA ALA A 136 -16.49 -2.81 -1.77
C ALA A 136 -17.93 -2.85 -2.30
N GLN A 137 -18.10 -3.15 -3.59
CA GLN A 137 -19.40 -3.32 -4.23
C GLN A 137 -20.08 -4.58 -3.71
N HIS A 138 -19.38 -5.71 -3.59
CA HIS A 138 -19.93 -6.91 -2.96
C HIS A 138 -20.35 -6.65 -1.51
N ALA A 139 -19.54 -5.95 -0.71
CA ALA A 139 -19.88 -5.61 0.67
C ALA A 139 -21.10 -4.69 0.73
N TRP A 140 -21.17 -3.68 -0.13
CA TRP A 140 -22.31 -2.77 -0.21
C TRP A 140 -23.58 -3.49 -0.68
N THR A 141 -23.53 -4.24 -1.78
CA THR A 141 -24.66 -5.04 -2.28
C THR A 141 -25.12 -6.05 -1.24
N ASN A 142 -24.21 -6.80 -0.61
CA ASN A 142 -24.56 -7.75 0.46
C ASN A 142 -25.22 -7.06 1.67
N THR A 143 -24.89 -5.79 1.94
CA THR A 143 -25.54 -5.01 3.01
C THR A 143 -26.96 -4.61 2.63
N GLN A 144 -27.23 -4.37 1.34
CA GLN A 144 -28.54 -3.96 0.84
C GLN A 144 -29.47 -5.15 0.54
N THR A 145 -28.95 -6.22 -0.06
CA THR A 145 -29.74 -7.37 -0.53
C THR A 145 -29.68 -8.56 0.44
N GLY A 146 -28.64 -8.67 1.26
CA GLY A 146 -28.35 -9.84 2.09
C GLY A 146 -27.39 -10.84 1.43
N ILE A 147 -27.10 -11.94 2.13
CA ILE A 147 -26.21 -13.01 1.64
C ILE A 147 -26.98 -14.33 1.45
N LYS A 148 -26.49 -15.19 0.56
CA LYS A 148 -27.06 -16.53 0.28
C LYS A 148 -28.47 -16.52 -0.32
N LEU A 149 -28.77 -15.53 -1.14
CA LEU A 149 -30.02 -15.49 -1.91
C LEU A 149 -29.98 -16.54 -3.03
N THR A 150 -31.16 -17.04 -3.40
CA THR A 150 -31.29 -17.79 -4.67
C THR A 150 -31.01 -16.86 -5.85
N LEU A 151 -30.65 -17.41 -7.02
CA LEU A 151 -30.31 -16.59 -8.18
C LEU A 151 -31.43 -15.62 -8.57
N VAL A 152 -32.69 -16.07 -8.54
CA VAL A 152 -33.86 -15.24 -8.89
C VAL A 152 -34.05 -14.12 -7.87
N GLU A 153 -34.00 -14.44 -6.57
CA GLU A 153 -34.11 -13.43 -5.51
C GLU A 153 -32.96 -12.41 -5.57
N GLY A 154 -31.74 -12.86 -5.85
CA GLY A 154 -30.58 -11.98 -6.03
C GLY A 154 -30.76 -11.01 -7.19
N LEU A 155 -31.32 -11.47 -8.31
CA LEU A 155 -31.62 -10.61 -9.47
C LEU A 155 -32.72 -9.58 -9.16
N GLU A 156 -33.80 -10.02 -8.52
CA GLU A 156 -34.94 -9.13 -8.19
C GLU A 156 -34.56 -8.08 -7.14
N THR A 157 -33.85 -8.48 -6.09
CA THR A 157 -33.35 -7.57 -5.05
C THR A 157 -32.30 -6.61 -5.59
N GLY A 158 -31.38 -7.09 -6.44
CA GLY A 158 -30.41 -6.24 -7.13
C GLY A 158 -31.09 -5.18 -8.00
N TYR A 159 -32.07 -5.58 -8.80
CA TYR A 159 -32.86 -4.65 -9.62
C TYR A 159 -33.55 -3.57 -8.79
N GLN A 160 -34.15 -3.94 -7.65
CA GLN A 160 -34.82 -2.98 -6.77
C GLN A 160 -33.84 -1.99 -6.13
N VAL A 161 -32.64 -2.44 -5.76
CA VAL A 161 -31.56 -1.58 -5.25
C VAL A 161 -31.11 -0.61 -6.34
N ASP A 162 -30.83 -1.10 -7.54
CA ASP A 162 -30.38 -0.27 -8.68
C ASP A 162 -31.42 0.78 -9.04
N LYS A 163 -32.71 0.41 -9.07
CA LYS A 163 -33.82 1.33 -9.31
C LYS A 163 -33.88 2.43 -8.25
N THR A 164 -33.74 2.06 -6.97
CA THR A 164 -33.76 3.03 -5.87
C THR A 164 -32.60 4.03 -6.00
N VAL A 165 -31.39 3.54 -6.31
CA VAL A 165 -30.22 4.41 -6.52
C VAL A 165 -30.43 5.33 -7.74
N ALA A 166 -31.01 4.83 -8.83
CA ALA A 166 -31.32 5.65 -10.00
C ALA A 166 -32.31 6.77 -9.66
N ASP A 167 -33.39 6.45 -8.95
CA ASP A 167 -34.40 7.41 -8.50
C ASP A 167 -33.78 8.48 -7.56
N GLU A 168 -32.87 8.08 -6.65
CA GLU A 168 -32.13 9.00 -5.78
C GLU A 168 -31.22 9.94 -6.56
N ILE A 169 -30.49 9.41 -7.56
CA ILE A 169 -29.61 10.21 -8.41
C ILE A 169 -30.45 11.25 -9.17
N GLU A 170 -31.56 10.83 -9.79
CA GLU A 170 -32.45 11.74 -10.52
C GLU A 170 -33.05 12.82 -9.58
N ALA A 171 -33.52 12.41 -8.40
CA ALA A 171 -34.02 13.34 -7.40
C ALA A 171 -32.95 14.35 -6.96
N SER A 172 -31.70 13.89 -6.76
CA SER A 172 -30.59 14.77 -6.39
C SER A 172 -30.22 15.75 -7.50
N MET A 173 -30.25 15.32 -8.77
CA MET A 173 -30.02 16.18 -9.93
C MET A 173 -31.12 17.24 -10.06
N ARG A 174 -32.38 16.87 -9.80
CA ARG A 174 -33.52 17.79 -9.88
C ARG A 174 -33.56 18.80 -8.74
N THR A 175 -33.26 18.37 -7.52
CA THR A 175 -33.41 19.19 -6.31
C THR A 175 -32.12 19.88 -5.87
N GLY A 176 -30.96 19.39 -6.33
CA GLY A 176 -29.64 19.79 -5.84
C GLY A 176 -29.31 19.28 -4.43
N ILE A 177 -30.19 18.48 -3.81
CA ILE A 177 -30.04 17.95 -2.46
C ILE A 177 -29.68 16.46 -2.57
N LEU A 178 -28.53 16.07 -2.04
CA LEU A 178 -28.08 14.67 -2.02
C LEU A 178 -28.93 13.85 -1.04
N SER A 179 -29.31 12.61 -1.43
CA SER A 179 -30.18 11.71 -0.64
C SER A 179 -29.59 11.33 0.74
N ASN A 180 -28.29 11.50 0.97
CA ASN A 180 -27.65 11.10 2.22
C ASN A 180 -27.72 12.21 3.29
N PRO A 181 -28.63 12.14 4.29
CA PRO A 181 -28.68 13.11 5.39
C PRO A 181 -27.41 13.09 6.25
N ASN A 182 -26.65 11.99 6.24
CA ASN A 182 -25.39 11.87 6.97
C ASN A 182 -24.18 12.43 6.20
N ASN A 183 -24.40 13.07 5.04
CA ASN A 183 -23.37 13.81 4.30
C ASN A 183 -23.59 15.33 4.37
N GLU A 184 -24.37 15.80 5.34
CA GLU A 184 -24.36 17.20 5.71
C GLU A 184 -22.96 17.60 6.23
N ILE A 185 -22.64 18.89 6.04
CA ILE A 185 -21.37 19.48 6.45
C ILE A 185 -21.04 19.12 7.91
N PHE A 186 -22.04 19.15 8.78
CA PHE A 186 -21.90 18.80 10.20
C PHE A 186 -21.38 17.37 10.42
N HIS A 187 -21.97 16.37 9.76
CA HIS A 187 -21.54 14.97 9.90
C HIS A 187 -20.14 14.75 9.32
N ARG A 188 -19.80 15.44 8.23
CA ARG A 188 -18.47 15.42 7.63
C ARG A 188 -17.43 16.04 8.55
N GLU A 189 -17.75 17.16 9.18
CA GLU A 189 -16.89 17.83 10.16
C GLU A 189 -16.71 16.99 11.43
N ALA A 190 -17.79 16.40 11.96
CA ALA A 190 -17.73 15.51 13.12
C ALA A 190 -16.84 14.29 12.85
N ARG A 191 -17.00 13.63 11.69
CA ARG A 191 -16.13 12.50 11.28
C ARG A 191 -14.68 12.95 11.10
N ASN A 192 -14.44 14.07 10.41
CA ASN A 192 -13.10 14.62 10.23
C ASN A 192 -12.43 14.94 11.58
N SER A 193 -13.18 15.50 12.53
CA SER A 193 -12.72 15.76 13.89
C SER A 193 -12.30 14.45 14.58
N GLN A 194 -13.15 13.41 14.54
CA GLN A 194 -12.83 12.10 15.11
C GLN A 194 -11.58 11.47 14.46
N CYS A 195 -11.46 11.54 13.13
CA CYS A 195 -10.28 11.06 12.42
C CYS A 195 -9.00 11.80 12.86
N ARG A 196 -9.05 13.13 12.98
CA ARG A 196 -7.91 13.93 13.48
C ARG A 196 -7.54 13.56 14.91
N SER A 197 -8.52 13.39 15.80
CA SER A 197 -8.28 12.95 17.18
C SER A 197 -7.64 11.56 17.23
N ALA A 198 -8.12 10.62 16.41
CA ALA A 198 -7.56 9.27 16.34
C ALA A 198 -6.12 9.27 15.78
N GLN A 199 -5.85 10.05 14.74
CA GLN A 199 -4.50 10.25 14.20
C GLN A 199 -3.56 10.86 15.25
N ALA A 200 -4.00 11.90 15.96
CA ALA A 200 -3.22 12.52 17.03
C ALA A 200 -2.96 11.57 18.20
N ARG A 201 -3.90 10.68 18.53
CA ARG A 201 -3.70 9.62 19.52
C ARG A 201 -2.64 8.62 19.06
N LYS A 202 -2.77 8.09 17.83
CA LYS A 202 -1.81 7.15 17.25
C LYS A 202 -0.40 7.74 17.11
N ALA A 203 -0.30 9.01 16.75
CA ALA A 203 0.98 9.72 16.69
C ALA A 203 1.64 9.82 18.07
N ARG A 204 0.87 10.13 19.12
CA ARG A 204 1.38 10.14 20.51
C ARG A 204 1.83 8.76 20.98
N GLU A 205 1.05 7.72 20.69
CA GLU A 205 1.43 6.33 21.00
C GLU A 205 2.72 5.94 20.27
N SER A 206 2.83 6.24 18.97
CA SER A 206 4.04 5.97 18.19
C SER A 206 5.25 6.75 18.70
N GLN A 207 5.06 7.99 19.12
CA GLN A 207 6.14 8.80 19.70
C GLN A 207 6.63 8.20 21.02
N ALA A 208 5.70 7.82 21.92
CA ALA A 208 6.05 7.19 23.19
C ALA A 208 6.85 5.89 22.99
N VAL A 209 6.44 5.05 22.03
CA VAL A 209 7.19 3.83 21.68
C VAL A 209 8.57 4.16 21.11
N SER A 210 8.67 5.20 20.27
CA SER A 210 9.95 5.66 19.72
C SER A 210 10.90 6.15 20.83
N ASP A 211 10.40 6.95 21.76
CA ASP A 211 11.16 7.50 22.88
C ASP A 211 11.69 6.38 23.80
N GLU A 212 10.83 5.41 24.15
CA GLU A 212 11.22 4.22 24.93
C GLU A 212 12.31 3.40 24.21
N SER A 213 12.15 3.21 22.89
CA SER A 213 13.15 2.50 22.09
C SER A 213 14.50 3.23 22.03
N ALA A 214 14.48 4.57 22.03
CA ALA A 214 15.69 5.38 22.06
C ALA A 214 16.39 5.27 23.42
N GLU A 215 15.64 5.29 24.52
CA GLU A 215 16.18 5.11 25.87
C GLU A 215 16.84 3.72 26.03
N LEU A 216 16.19 2.66 25.55
CA LEU A 216 16.75 1.30 25.58
C LEU A 216 18.05 1.21 24.76
N ARG A 217 18.11 1.87 23.59
CA ARG A 217 19.34 1.90 22.79
C ARG A 217 20.49 2.60 23.52
N LEU A 218 20.22 3.69 24.24
CA LEU A 218 21.23 4.37 25.06
C LEU A 218 21.74 3.47 26.19
N LYS A 219 20.85 2.73 26.88
CA LYS A 219 21.23 1.77 27.92
C LYS A 219 22.11 0.64 27.37
N ILE A 220 21.75 0.08 26.21
CA ILE A 220 22.55 -0.96 25.54
C ILE A 220 23.94 -0.42 25.18
N ALA A 221 24.02 0.80 24.65
CA ALA A 221 25.30 1.41 24.29
C ALA A 221 26.20 1.62 25.52
N ALA A 222 25.65 2.13 26.63
CA ALA A 222 26.39 2.30 27.88
C ALA A 222 26.91 0.97 28.44
N GLU A 223 26.08 -0.07 28.42
CA GLU A 223 26.46 -1.42 28.89
C GLU A 223 27.57 -2.03 28.01
N LEU A 224 27.53 -1.82 26.69
CA LEU A 224 28.58 -2.28 25.78
C LEU A 224 29.92 -1.60 26.08
N GLU A 225 29.94 -0.29 26.36
CA GLU A 225 31.16 0.41 26.75
C GLU A 225 31.68 -0.08 28.11
N ALA A 226 30.80 -0.33 29.08
CA ALA A 226 31.18 -0.89 30.37
C ALA A 226 31.83 -2.28 30.21
N ARG A 227 31.26 -3.15 29.36
CA ARG A 227 31.83 -4.45 29.02
C ARG A 227 33.19 -4.34 28.34
N ARG A 228 33.37 -3.40 27.41
CA ARG A 228 34.68 -3.14 26.79
C ARG A 228 35.72 -2.75 27.84
N GLY A 229 35.38 -1.84 28.76
CA GLY A 229 36.26 -1.45 29.86
C GLY A 229 36.56 -2.60 30.83
N SER A 230 35.59 -3.48 31.12
CA SER A 230 35.83 -4.67 31.93
C SER A 230 36.77 -5.66 31.24
N ASN A 231 36.56 -5.91 29.94
CA ASN A 231 37.39 -6.82 29.16
C ASN A 231 38.84 -6.33 29.04
N ALA A 232 39.04 -5.01 28.89
CA ALA A 232 40.37 -4.41 28.89
C ALA A 232 41.12 -4.67 30.21
N ARG A 233 40.46 -4.45 31.35
CA ARG A 233 41.03 -4.72 32.68
C ARG A 233 41.36 -6.20 32.89
N THR A 234 40.49 -7.11 32.45
CA THR A 234 40.79 -8.56 32.54
C THR A 234 41.98 -8.96 31.68
N LYS A 235 42.17 -8.30 30.54
CA LYS A 235 43.33 -8.56 29.67
C LYS A 235 44.63 -8.09 30.33
N GLU A 236 44.64 -6.88 30.90
CA GLU A 236 45.79 -6.35 31.65
C GLU A 236 46.17 -7.24 32.83
N LEU A 237 45.19 -7.74 33.60
CA LEU A 237 45.45 -8.66 34.70
C LEU A 237 46.05 -10.00 34.24
N ASN A 238 45.60 -10.53 33.11
CA ASN A 238 46.14 -11.76 32.53
C ASN A 238 47.56 -11.59 31.98
N GLU A 239 47.96 -10.38 31.55
CA GLU A 239 49.32 -10.09 31.09
C GLU A 239 50.33 -9.96 32.25
N GLN A 240 49.86 -9.82 33.49
CA GLN A 240 50.69 -9.75 34.71
C GLN A 240 50.93 -11.12 35.37
N LEU A 241 50.27 -12.18 34.89
CA LEU A 241 50.46 -13.58 35.29
C LEU A 241 51.44 -14.29 34.35
#